data_AF-A0A1L2ZR44-F1
#
_entry.id   AF-A0A1L2ZR44-F1
#
_cell.length_a   1.000
_cell.length_b   1.000
_cell.length_c   1.000
_cell.angle_alpha   90.00
_cell.angle_beta   90.00
_cell.angle_gamma   90.00
#
_symmetry.space_group_name_H-M   'P 1'
#
loop_
_entity.id
_entity.type
_entity.pdbx_description
1 polymer ?
#
loop_
_entity_poly.entity_id
_entity_poly.type
_entity_poly.pdbx_seq_one_letter_code
_entity_poly.pdbx_strand_id
1 'polypeptide(L)'
;MAKRSKAYEAAAAKIQADKLYTPAEAVALAKETATSKMDATVEVAFRLGVDPRKADQMVRGTVNLPHGTGKTARVLVFANGDKADAAREAGADFVGSDDLIEKIAAGWTDFDAAVATPDLMGKVGRLGKVLGPRNLMPNPKTGTVTMDVAKAVTDIKGGKIDFRVDKHSNLHFIIGKVSFDTNKLAENYAAALDEILRLKPSASKGRYISKATVATTFGPGIQVDPNVTKVVSE
;
A
#
# COMPACT_ATOMS: atom_id res chain seq x y z
N MET A 1 -2.12 -10.85 -29.66
CA MET A 1 -1.54 -10.57 -28.33
C MET A 1 -0.16 -11.20 -28.25
N ALA A 2 0.80 -10.57 -27.57
CA ALA A 2 2.12 -11.17 -27.37
C ALA A 2 2.00 -12.48 -26.57
N LYS A 3 2.70 -13.53 -27.01
CA LYS A 3 2.71 -14.85 -26.37
C LYS A 3 3.29 -14.72 -24.95
N ARG A 4 2.60 -15.26 -23.95
CA ARG A 4 3.07 -15.25 -22.55
C ARG A 4 4.04 -16.40 -22.31
N SER A 5 4.71 -16.40 -21.16
CA SER A 5 5.63 -17.49 -20.80
C SER A 5 4.86 -18.77 -20.50
N LYS A 6 5.47 -19.93 -20.74
CA LYS A 6 4.86 -21.24 -20.43
C LYS A 6 4.44 -21.36 -18.97
N ALA A 7 5.22 -20.79 -18.05
CA ALA A 7 4.91 -20.78 -16.62
C ALA A 7 3.65 -19.97 -16.32
N TYR A 8 3.49 -18.79 -16.94
CA TYR A 8 2.29 -17.98 -16.80
C TYR A 8 1.05 -18.68 -17.37
N GLU A 9 1.16 -19.31 -18.54
CA GLU A 9 0.07 -20.07 -19.15
C GLU A 9 -0.38 -21.25 -18.27
N ALA A 10 0.57 -21.98 -17.67
CA ALA A 10 0.27 -23.06 -16.73
C ALA A 10 -0.41 -22.56 -15.44
N ALA A 11 0.00 -21.41 -14.92
CA ALA A 11 -0.65 -20.78 -13.76
C ALA A 11 -2.06 -20.28 -14.11
N ALA A 12 -2.24 -19.64 -15.28
CA ALA A 12 -3.53 -19.15 -15.74
C ALA A 12 -4.53 -20.29 -15.97
N ALA A 13 -4.08 -21.46 -16.42
CA ALA A 13 -4.93 -22.64 -16.60
C ALA A 13 -5.55 -23.17 -15.29
N LYS A 14 -4.97 -22.84 -14.13
CA LYS A 14 -5.55 -23.19 -12.81
C LYS A 14 -6.69 -22.25 -12.41
N ILE A 15 -6.81 -21.09 -13.05
CA ILE A 15 -7.81 -20.08 -12.74
C ILE A 15 -9.00 -20.26 -13.68
N GLN A 16 -10.18 -20.41 -13.10
CA GLN A 16 -11.43 -20.48 -13.86
C GLN A 16 -11.87 -19.06 -14.22
N ALA A 17 -11.98 -18.77 -15.52
CA ALA A 17 -12.22 -17.40 -16.01
C ALA A 17 -13.54 -16.78 -15.52
N ASP A 18 -14.58 -17.60 -15.35
CA ASP A 18 -15.93 -17.15 -14.98
C ASP A 18 -16.27 -17.40 -13.50
N LYS A 19 -15.34 -17.97 -12.71
CA LYS A 19 -15.55 -18.16 -11.27
C LYS A 19 -15.13 -16.90 -10.51
N LEU A 20 -16.04 -16.41 -9.67
CA LEU A 20 -15.70 -15.47 -8.61
C LEU A 20 -15.28 -16.26 -7.37
N TYR A 21 -14.06 -16.02 -6.91
CA TYR A 21 -13.51 -16.70 -5.75
C TYR A 21 -13.82 -15.91 -4.48
N THR A 22 -13.91 -16.61 -3.35
CA THR A 22 -13.85 -15.94 -2.05
C THR A 22 -12.46 -15.35 -1.81
N PRO A 23 -12.32 -14.32 -0.95
CA PRO A 23 -11.00 -13.76 -0.62
C PRO A 23 -9.98 -14.81 -0.14
N ALA A 24 -10.41 -15.76 0.70
CA ALA A 24 -9.55 -16.84 1.19
C ALA A 24 -9.10 -17.80 0.07
N GLU A 25 -10.02 -18.24 -0.80
CA GLU A 25 -9.67 -19.07 -1.96
C GLU A 25 -8.74 -18.33 -2.92
N ALA A 26 -8.98 -17.04 -3.16
CA ALA A 26 -8.19 -16.24 -4.08
C ALA A 26 -6.75 -16.06 -3.59
N VAL A 27 -6.57 -15.86 -2.28
CA VAL A 27 -5.23 -15.79 -1.65
C VAL A 27 -4.52 -17.13 -1.74
N ALA A 28 -5.20 -18.24 -1.46
CA ALA A 28 -4.62 -19.59 -1.59
C ALA A 28 -4.17 -19.84 -3.04
N LEU A 29 -5.03 -19.54 -4.00
CA LEU A 29 -4.75 -19.70 -5.42
C LEU A 29 -3.63 -18.75 -5.90
N ALA A 30 -3.55 -17.53 -5.35
CA ALA A 30 -2.47 -16.58 -5.65
C ALA A 30 -1.10 -17.14 -5.23
N LYS A 31 -1.03 -17.85 -4.10
CA LYS A 31 0.20 -18.54 -3.65
C LYS A 31 0.55 -19.70 -4.58
N GLU A 32 -0.42 -20.52 -4.98
CA GLU A 32 -0.20 -21.67 -5.88
C GLU A 32 0.16 -21.28 -7.32
N THR A 33 -0.25 -20.08 -7.74
CA THR A 33 0.01 -19.52 -9.07
C THR A 33 1.23 -18.59 -9.09
N ALA A 34 1.95 -18.47 -7.97
CA ALA A 34 3.21 -17.77 -7.92
C ALA A 34 4.30 -18.56 -8.67
N THR A 35 4.59 -18.14 -9.91
CA THR A 35 5.56 -18.82 -10.78
C THR A 35 7.01 -18.38 -10.56
N SER A 36 7.23 -17.42 -9.66
CA SER A 36 8.52 -16.76 -9.49
C SER A 36 9.40 -17.51 -8.50
N LYS A 37 10.72 -17.49 -8.74
CA LYS A 37 11.72 -18.02 -7.78
C LYS A 37 11.94 -17.11 -6.57
N MET A 38 11.55 -15.85 -6.69
CA MET A 38 11.60 -14.87 -5.59
C MET A 38 10.27 -14.84 -4.84
N ASP A 39 10.34 -14.43 -3.57
CA ASP A 39 9.15 -14.21 -2.74
C ASP A 39 8.35 -13.00 -3.24
N ALA A 40 7.40 -13.31 -4.13
CA ALA A 40 6.57 -12.34 -4.81
C ALA A 40 5.63 -11.64 -3.82
N THR A 41 5.28 -10.39 -4.13
CA THR A 41 4.31 -9.64 -3.34
C THR A 41 2.91 -10.02 -3.80
N VAL A 42 2.01 -10.24 -2.85
CA VAL A 42 0.57 -10.41 -3.09
C VAL A 42 -0.07 -9.03 -3.04
N GLU A 43 -0.68 -8.63 -4.13
CA GLU A 43 -1.31 -7.34 -4.33
C GLU A 43 -2.79 -7.48 -4.68
N VAL A 44 -3.54 -6.43 -4.38
CA VAL A 44 -4.98 -6.36 -4.57
C VAL A 44 -5.29 -5.10 -5.37
N ALA A 45 -6.11 -5.29 -6.40
CA ALA A 45 -6.65 -4.22 -7.22
C ALA A 45 -8.16 -4.18 -7.07
N PHE A 46 -8.67 -3.05 -6.57
CA PHE A 46 -10.10 -2.77 -6.54
C PHE A 46 -10.45 -1.72 -7.57
N ARG A 47 -11.54 -1.92 -8.29
CA ARG A 47 -12.15 -0.91 -9.14
C ARG A 47 -13.32 -0.28 -8.39
N LEU A 48 -13.16 0.97 -7.98
CA LEU A 48 -14.14 1.70 -7.20
C LEU A 48 -15.16 2.42 -8.10
N GLY A 49 -16.39 2.55 -7.60
CA GLY A 49 -17.50 3.30 -8.19
C GLY A 49 -17.46 4.79 -7.80
N VAL A 50 -16.29 5.42 -7.95
CA VAL A 50 -16.07 6.85 -7.64
C VAL A 50 -15.55 7.58 -8.86
N ASP A 51 -15.81 8.88 -8.95
CA ASP A 51 -15.24 9.75 -9.97
C ASP A 51 -14.00 10.49 -9.41
N PRO A 52 -12.77 10.07 -9.75
CA PRO A 52 -11.54 10.65 -9.21
C PRO A 52 -11.30 12.09 -9.67
N ARG A 53 -12.06 12.59 -10.66
CA ARG A 53 -11.99 13.99 -11.11
C ARG A 53 -12.68 14.93 -10.12
N LYS A 54 -13.58 14.41 -9.28
CA LYS A 54 -14.32 15.16 -8.28
C LYS A 54 -13.64 15.03 -6.92
N ALA A 55 -13.32 16.17 -6.31
CA ALA A 55 -12.56 16.20 -5.05
C ALA A 55 -13.30 15.52 -3.88
N ASP A 56 -14.64 15.61 -3.87
CA ASP A 56 -15.53 14.98 -2.88
C ASP A 56 -15.62 13.45 -3.01
N GLN A 57 -15.17 12.88 -4.14
CA GLN A 57 -15.14 11.44 -4.39
C GLN A 57 -13.73 10.85 -4.39
N MET A 58 -12.71 11.66 -4.08
CA MET A 58 -11.33 11.19 -4.03
C MET A 58 -11.09 10.34 -2.79
N VAL A 59 -10.96 9.02 -2.98
CA VAL A 59 -10.63 8.09 -1.90
C VAL A 59 -9.12 8.05 -1.70
N ARG A 60 -8.70 8.41 -0.49
CA ARG A 60 -7.31 8.29 -0.02
C ARG A 60 -7.34 7.91 1.45
N GLY A 61 -6.52 6.95 1.83
CA GLY A 61 -6.48 6.46 3.20
C GLY A 61 -5.15 5.79 3.53
N THR A 62 -5.04 5.40 4.79
CA THR A 62 -3.94 4.57 5.28
C THR A 62 -4.53 3.50 6.18
N VAL A 63 -4.01 2.28 6.10
CA VAL A 63 -4.39 1.18 6.98
C VAL A 63 -3.13 0.52 7.53
N ASN A 64 -3.15 0.17 8.82
CA ASN A 64 -2.12 -0.66 9.41
C ASN A 64 -2.52 -2.12 9.21
N LEU A 65 -1.73 -2.87 8.45
CA LEU A 65 -1.97 -4.29 8.26
C LEU A 65 -1.56 -5.05 9.54
N PRO A 66 -2.42 -5.91 10.11
CA PRO A 66 -2.14 -6.61 11.37
C PRO A 66 -0.87 -7.50 11.30
N HIS A 67 -0.56 -8.06 10.13
CA HIS A 67 0.63 -8.90 9.93
C HIS A 67 1.73 -8.20 9.14
N GLY A 68 1.59 -6.90 8.88
CA GLY A 68 2.50 -6.11 8.06
C GLY A 68 2.54 -6.56 6.59
N THR A 69 3.51 -6.01 5.84
CA THR A 69 3.64 -6.23 4.38
C THR A 69 4.73 -7.23 4.01
N GLY A 70 5.56 -7.66 4.97
CA GLY A 70 6.73 -8.51 4.75
C GLY A 70 7.91 -7.80 4.08
N LYS A 71 7.84 -6.47 3.90
CA LYS A 71 8.97 -5.64 3.45
C LYS A 71 9.42 -4.74 4.60
N THR A 72 10.70 -4.79 4.95
CA THR A 72 11.32 -3.82 5.85
C THR A 72 11.42 -2.48 5.11
N ALA A 73 10.53 -1.54 5.42
CA ALA A 73 10.54 -0.20 4.85
C ALA A 73 11.71 0.60 5.42
N ARG A 74 12.51 1.22 4.54
CA ARG A 74 13.55 2.17 4.96
C ARG A 74 12.92 3.53 5.19
N VAL A 75 12.95 4.01 6.43
CA VAL A 75 12.26 5.23 6.85
C VAL A 75 13.27 6.34 7.07
N LEU A 76 13.07 7.44 6.34
CA LEU A 76 13.77 8.69 6.51
C LEU A 76 12.92 9.63 7.38
N VAL A 77 13.55 10.31 8.33
CA VAL A 77 12.88 11.26 9.21
C VAL A 77 13.56 12.63 9.15
N PHE A 78 12.74 13.65 8.88
CA PHE A 78 13.10 15.06 9.01
C PHE A 78 12.64 15.59 10.36
N ALA A 79 13.56 15.64 11.33
CA ALA A 79 13.32 16.13 12.68
C ALA A 79 14.58 16.78 13.26
N ASN A 80 14.38 17.65 14.25
CA ASN A 80 15.44 18.30 15.02
C ASN A 80 15.29 18.01 16.52
N GLY A 81 16.40 18.11 17.26
CA GLY A 81 16.44 17.97 18.72
C GLY A 81 15.85 16.65 19.22
N ASP A 82 15.08 16.70 20.30
CA ASP A 82 14.52 15.53 20.98
C ASP A 82 13.69 14.61 20.07
N LYS A 83 13.06 15.17 19.02
CA LYS A 83 12.30 14.37 18.06
C LYS A 83 13.18 13.56 17.12
N ALA A 84 14.40 14.04 16.84
CA ALA A 84 15.37 13.28 16.08
C ALA A 84 15.86 12.06 16.89
N ASP A 85 16.07 12.24 18.19
CA ASP A 85 16.48 11.13 19.07
C ASP A 85 15.37 10.11 19.23
N ALA A 86 14.13 10.56 19.47
CA ALA A 86 12.97 9.67 19.49
C ALA A 86 12.77 8.88 18.18
N ALA A 87 13.10 9.48 17.03
CA ALA A 87 13.03 8.80 15.74
C ALA A 87 14.11 7.71 15.59
N ARG A 88 15.33 7.98 16.08
CA ARG A 88 16.43 6.99 16.08
C ARG A 88 16.10 5.82 17.00
N GLU A 89 15.55 6.09 18.18
CA GLU A 89 15.11 5.06 19.13
C GLU A 89 13.95 4.22 18.57
N ALA A 90 13.02 4.84 17.85
CA ALA A 90 11.95 4.13 17.13
C ALA A 90 12.46 3.29 15.94
N GLY A 91 13.75 3.37 15.63
CA GLY A 91 14.41 2.58 14.60
C GLY A 91 14.37 3.20 13.22
N ALA A 92 14.29 4.53 13.07
CA ALA A 92 14.44 5.17 11.76
C ALA A 92 15.83 4.92 11.16
N ASP A 93 15.90 4.63 9.86
CA ASP A 93 17.15 4.29 9.17
C ASP A 93 18.01 5.53 8.91
N PHE A 94 17.36 6.67 8.65
CA PHE A 94 18.01 7.94 8.42
C PHE A 94 17.27 9.05 9.17
N VAL A 95 17.99 9.83 9.96
CA VAL A 95 17.43 10.96 10.71
C VAL A 95 18.35 12.17 10.56
N GLY A 96 17.79 13.29 10.11
CA GLY A 96 18.54 14.53 9.89
C GLY A 96 17.64 15.68 9.49
N SER A 97 18.24 16.81 9.13
CA SER A 97 17.51 18.01 8.76
C SER A 97 18.11 18.64 7.50
N ASP A 98 18.92 19.68 7.61
CA ASP A 98 19.42 20.43 6.47
C ASP A 98 20.41 19.63 5.60
N ASP A 99 21.21 18.77 6.23
CA ASP A 99 22.17 17.87 5.60
C ASP A 99 21.50 16.86 4.65
N LEU A 100 20.41 16.23 5.12
CA LEU A 100 19.65 15.27 4.31
C LEU A 100 18.84 15.98 3.22
N ILE A 101 18.37 17.21 3.47
CA ILE A 101 17.67 18.01 2.46
C ILE A 101 18.58 18.30 1.27
N GLU A 102 19.83 18.71 1.52
CA GLU A 102 20.81 18.95 0.45
C GLU A 102 21.15 17.67 -0.31
N LYS A 103 21.36 16.56 0.40
CA LYS A 103 21.64 15.25 -0.21
C LYS A 103 20.49 14.78 -1.12
N ILE A 104 19.24 15.00 -0.72
CA ILE A 104 18.06 14.66 -1.51
C ILE A 104 17.87 15.61 -2.69
N ALA A 105 18.18 16.90 -2.51
CA ALA A 105 18.22 17.87 -3.61
C ALA A 105 19.25 17.47 -4.68
N ALA A 106 20.36 16.86 -4.27
CA ALA A 106 21.38 16.28 -5.16
C ALA A 106 20.94 14.94 -5.81
N GLY A 107 19.75 14.42 -5.49
CA GLY A 107 19.14 13.26 -6.16
C GLY A 107 19.18 11.94 -5.38
N TRP A 108 19.64 11.94 -4.13
CA TRP A 108 19.62 10.74 -3.29
C TRP A 108 18.19 10.39 -2.84
N THR A 109 17.73 9.18 -3.14
CA THR A 109 16.39 8.69 -2.75
C THR A 109 16.40 7.22 -2.38
N ASP A 110 17.34 6.81 -1.53
CA ASP A 110 17.49 5.41 -1.11
C ASP A 110 16.67 5.08 0.15
N PHE A 111 15.39 5.48 0.15
CA PHE A 111 14.43 5.25 1.23
C PHE A 111 13.04 5.01 0.64
N ASP A 112 12.18 4.34 1.41
CA ASP A 112 10.84 3.94 0.98
C ASP A 112 9.74 4.86 1.52
N ALA A 113 9.98 5.51 2.66
CA ALA A 113 9.04 6.43 3.29
C ALA A 113 9.77 7.61 3.94
N ALA A 114 9.15 8.78 3.90
CA ALA A 114 9.62 9.97 4.61
C ALA A 114 8.59 10.45 5.62
N VAL A 115 9.06 10.74 6.84
CA VAL A 115 8.29 11.37 7.93
C VAL A 115 8.91 12.73 8.19
N ALA A 116 8.09 13.74 8.42
CA ALA A 116 8.56 15.08 8.74
C ALA A 116 7.82 15.68 9.92
N THR A 117 8.51 16.54 10.63
CA THR A 117 7.90 17.41 11.62
C THR A 117 7.32 18.67 10.93
N PRO A 118 6.20 19.24 11.43
CA PRO A 118 5.55 20.39 10.77
C PRO A 118 6.46 21.60 10.58
N ASP A 119 7.42 21.82 11.48
CA ASP A 119 8.39 22.91 11.44
C ASP A 119 9.37 22.80 10.26
N LEU A 120 9.71 21.58 9.84
CA LEU A 120 10.64 21.34 8.71
C LEU A 120 9.95 21.26 7.34
N MET A 121 8.62 21.25 7.30
CA MET A 121 7.87 21.15 6.04
C MET A 121 8.11 22.32 5.08
N GLY A 122 8.41 23.52 5.59
CA GLY A 122 8.74 24.67 4.74
C GLY A 122 10.01 24.44 3.90
N LYS A 123 10.98 23.70 4.44
CA LYS A 123 12.21 23.33 3.73
C LYS A 123 12.00 22.10 2.85
N VAL A 124 11.35 21.05 3.38
CA VAL A 124 11.04 19.80 2.64
C VAL A 124 10.13 20.07 1.43
N GLY A 125 9.25 21.06 1.49
CA GLY A 125 8.41 21.49 0.37
C GLY A 125 9.19 21.87 -0.89
N ARG A 126 10.42 22.38 -0.74
CA ARG A 126 11.31 22.72 -1.88
C ARG A 126 11.77 21.48 -2.65
N LEU A 127 11.80 20.32 -1.99
CA LEU A 127 12.15 19.02 -2.59
C LEU A 127 10.99 18.40 -3.38
N GLY A 128 9.84 19.08 -3.51
CA GLY A 128 8.66 18.57 -4.20
C GLY A 128 8.93 18.12 -5.65
N LYS A 129 9.92 18.69 -6.34
CA LYS A 129 10.33 18.24 -7.68
C LYS A 129 10.94 16.84 -7.70
N VAL A 130 11.64 16.45 -6.63
CA VAL A 130 12.31 15.13 -6.51
C VAL A 130 11.38 14.12 -5.82
N LEU A 131 10.76 14.52 -4.72
CA LEU A 131 9.93 13.64 -3.89
C LEU A 131 8.50 13.46 -4.43
N GLY A 132 7.96 14.47 -5.11
CA GLY A 132 6.58 14.47 -5.61
C GLY A 132 6.31 13.37 -6.64
N PRO A 133 7.09 13.28 -7.76
CA PRO A 133 6.89 12.24 -8.77
C PRO A 133 7.04 10.80 -8.24
N ARG A 134 7.77 10.64 -7.13
CA ARG A 134 8.05 9.34 -6.49
C ARG A 134 7.07 9.00 -5.36
N ASN A 135 6.08 9.85 -5.08
CA ASN A 135 5.15 9.71 -3.95
C ASN A 135 5.85 9.61 -2.57
N LEU A 136 7.09 10.06 -2.44
CA LEU A 136 7.87 10.04 -1.20
C LEU A 136 7.68 11.31 -0.35
N MET A 137 6.82 12.23 -0.79
CA MET A 137 6.61 13.50 -0.11
C MET A 137 5.74 13.32 1.15
N PRO A 138 6.21 13.72 2.35
CA PRO A 138 5.41 13.67 3.57
C PRO A 138 4.11 14.46 3.41
N ASN A 139 3.00 13.90 3.91
CA ASN A 139 1.68 14.51 3.80
C ASN A 139 0.93 14.42 5.14
N PRO A 140 0.35 15.53 5.63
CA PRO A 140 -0.49 15.50 6.83
C PRO A 140 -1.67 14.52 6.72
N LYS A 141 -2.24 14.34 5.52
CA LYS A 141 -3.37 13.43 5.28
C LYS A 141 -3.02 11.95 5.46
N THR A 142 -1.76 11.58 5.27
CA THR A 142 -1.28 10.21 5.50
C THR A 142 -0.72 10.03 6.92
N GLY A 143 -0.75 11.08 7.75
CA GLY A 143 -0.17 11.08 9.09
C GLY A 143 1.36 11.00 9.11
N THR A 144 2.02 11.27 7.98
CA THR A 144 3.50 11.31 7.89
C THR A 144 4.08 12.68 8.19
N VAL A 145 3.22 13.67 8.45
CA VAL A 145 3.58 14.95 9.05
C VAL A 145 2.95 15.02 10.43
N THR A 146 3.76 14.82 11.47
CA THR A 146 3.28 14.73 12.86
C THR A 146 4.34 15.21 13.85
N MET A 147 3.89 15.57 15.05
CA MET A 147 4.78 15.82 16.19
C MET A 147 5.26 14.52 16.83
N ASP A 148 4.46 13.45 16.75
CA ASP A 148 4.76 12.12 17.26
C ASP A 148 5.48 11.28 16.20
N VAL A 149 6.78 11.57 16.06
CA VAL A 149 7.63 10.97 15.02
C VAL A 149 7.90 9.50 15.30
N ALA A 150 8.09 9.13 16.57
CA ALA A 150 8.36 7.76 16.99
C ALA A 150 7.22 6.83 16.56
N LYS A 151 5.97 7.20 16.87
CA LYS A 151 4.80 6.42 16.46
C LYS A 151 4.68 6.29 14.95
N ALA A 152 4.92 7.38 14.20
CA ALA A 152 4.86 7.33 12.74
C ALA A 152 5.90 6.38 12.15
N VAL A 153 7.11 6.34 12.71
CA VAL A 153 8.17 5.40 12.29
C VAL A 153 7.75 3.95 12.60
N THR A 154 7.26 3.68 13.81
CA THR A 154 6.79 2.35 14.21
C THR A 154 5.63 1.88 13.34
N ASP A 155 4.66 2.74 13.04
CA ASP A 155 3.52 2.42 12.18
C ASP A 155 3.97 2.05 10.75
N ILE A 156 4.86 2.86 10.16
CA ILE A 156 5.38 2.60 8.81
C ILE A 156 6.16 1.28 8.78
N LYS A 157 7.02 1.03 9.78
CA LYS A 157 7.76 -0.23 9.88
C LYS A 157 6.86 -1.43 10.20
N GLY A 158 5.76 -1.20 10.90
CA GLY A 158 4.70 -2.18 11.19
C GLY A 158 3.85 -2.55 9.97
N GLY A 159 4.10 -1.97 8.81
CA GLY A 159 3.39 -2.29 7.56
C GLY A 159 2.13 -1.47 7.36
N LYS A 160 2.13 -0.21 7.83
CA LYS A 160 1.18 0.80 7.36
C LYS A 160 1.30 0.96 5.84
N ILE A 161 0.18 0.78 5.16
CA ILE A 161 0.06 1.02 3.72
C ILE A 161 -0.76 2.29 3.50
N ASP A 162 -0.35 3.09 2.52
CA ASP A 162 -1.16 4.17 1.98
C ASP A 162 -1.77 3.74 0.65
N PHE A 163 -3.01 4.15 0.42
CA PHE A 163 -3.69 3.91 -0.84
C PHE A 163 -4.39 5.17 -1.32
N ARG A 164 -4.41 5.35 -2.64
CA ARG A 164 -5.05 6.46 -3.32
C ARG A 164 -5.66 5.96 -4.61
N VAL A 165 -6.87 6.43 -4.88
CA VAL A 165 -7.52 6.15 -6.16
C VAL A 165 -6.77 6.82 -7.33
N ASP A 166 -6.57 6.07 -8.42
CA ASP A 166 -5.98 6.59 -9.64
C ASP A 166 -7.01 7.37 -10.51
N LYS A 167 -6.57 7.86 -11.67
CA LYS A 167 -7.42 8.58 -12.62
C LYS A 167 -8.51 7.72 -13.29
N HIS A 168 -8.46 6.40 -13.12
CA HIS A 168 -9.36 5.40 -13.68
C HIS A 168 -10.22 4.72 -12.61
N SER A 169 -10.26 5.27 -11.40
CA SER A 169 -11.00 4.73 -10.26
C SER A 169 -10.48 3.39 -9.74
N ASN A 170 -9.22 3.05 -10.02
CA ASN A 170 -8.56 1.87 -9.47
C ASN A 170 -7.84 2.22 -8.16
N LEU A 171 -7.90 1.29 -7.22
CA LEU A 171 -7.18 1.31 -5.97
C LEU A 171 -6.27 0.10 -5.91
N HIS A 172 -4.97 0.33 -5.78
CA HIS A 172 -3.97 -0.72 -5.69
C HIS A 172 -3.31 -0.67 -4.33
N PHE A 173 -3.17 -1.82 -3.69
CA PHE A 173 -2.47 -1.97 -2.43
C PHE A 173 -1.89 -3.38 -2.28
N ILE A 174 -0.92 -3.51 -1.38
CA ILE A 174 -0.27 -4.79 -1.08
C ILE A 174 -0.87 -5.35 0.21
N ILE A 175 -1.01 -6.68 0.28
CA ILE A 175 -1.50 -7.37 1.49
C ILE A 175 -0.43 -8.26 2.13
N GLY A 176 0.72 -8.47 1.47
CA GLY A 176 1.84 -9.20 2.04
C GLY A 176 2.69 -9.92 0.99
N LYS A 177 3.40 -10.94 1.44
CA LYS A 177 4.26 -11.80 0.63
C LYS A 177 3.65 -13.18 0.42
N VAL A 178 4.06 -13.87 -0.65
CA VAL A 178 3.63 -15.26 -0.92
C VAL A 178 4.07 -16.20 0.21
N SER A 179 5.19 -15.90 0.86
CA SER A 179 5.69 -16.62 2.05
C SER A 179 4.77 -16.57 3.27
N PHE A 180 3.82 -15.63 3.35
CA PHE A 180 2.91 -15.53 4.49
C PHE A 180 1.88 -16.65 4.50
N ASP A 181 1.41 -17.03 5.70
CA ASP A 181 0.29 -17.95 5.84
C ASP A 181 -0.97 -17.39 5.17
N THR A 182 -1.78 -18.27 4.60
CA THR A 182 -3.02 -17.89 3.89
C THR A 182 -3.97 -17.12 4.80
N ASN A 183 -4.06 -17.49 6.08
CA ASN A 183 -4.90 -16.80 7.07
C ASN A 183 -4.42 -15.38 7.34
N LYS A 184 -3.10 -15.17 7.50
CA LYS A 184 -2.52 -13.83 7.70
C LYS A 184 -2.79 -12.90 6.53
N LEU A 185 -2.68 -13.43 5.31
CA LEU A 185 -2.99 -12.68 4.09
C LEU A 185 -4.49 -12.35 3.99
N ALA A 186 -5.36 -13.28 4.38
CA ALA A 186 -6.80 -13.04 4.44
C ALA A 186 -7.16 -11.97 5.49
N GLU A 187 -6.57 -12.02 6.68
CA GLU A 187 -6.76 -11.01 7.73
C GLU A 187 -6.25 -9.62 7.30
N ASN A 188 -5.09 -9.56 6.62
CA ASN A 188 -4.59 -8.31 6.03
C ASN A 188 -5.54 -7.77 4.95
N TYR A 189 -6.10 -8.64 4.10
CA TYR A 189 -7.11 -8.26 3.12
C TYR A 189 -8.38 -7.74 3.81
N ALA A 190 -8.84 -8.38 4.88
CA ALA A 190 -10.01 -7.97 5.66
C ALA A 190 -9.83 -6.57 6.25
N ALA A 191 -8.70 -6.33 6.93
CA ALA A 191 -8.38 -5.03 7.51
C ALA A 191 -8.36 -3.91 6.46
N ALA A 192 -7.78 -4.19 5.28
CA ALA A 192 -7.77 -3.22 4.18
C ALA A 192 -9.17 -2.97 3.62
N LEU A 193 -9.97 -4.03 3.44
CA LEU A 193 -11.34 -3.93 2.94
C LEU A 193 -12.23 -3.10 3.87
N ASP A 194 -12.17 -3.36 5.17
CA ASP A 194 -12.96 -2.65 6.17
C ASP A 194 -12.64 -1.15 6.18
N GLU A 195 -11.36 -0.78 6.10
CA GLU A 195 -10.95 0.61 6.02
C GLU A 195 -11.40 1.29 4.72
N ILE A 196 -11.33 0.57 3.58
CA ILE A 196 -11.79 1.10 2.29
C ILE A 196 -13.31 1.33 2.29
N LEU A 197 -14.08 0.43 2.91
CA LEU A 197 -15.51 0.56 3.09
C LEU A 197 -15.86 1.73 4.02
N ARG A 198 -15.08 1.93 5.09
CA ARG A 198 -15.22 3.07 6.02
C ARG A 198 -14.97 4.41 5.33
N LEU A 199 -14.03 4.45 4.39
CA LEU A 199 -13.68 5.63 3.61
C LEU A 199 -14.60 5.91 2.42
N LYS A 200 -15.70 5.15 2.27
CA LYS A 200 -16.68 5.35 1.21
C LYS A 200 -17.25 6.78 1.25
N PRO A 201 -17.07 7.59 0.19
CA PRO A 201 -17.66 8.92 0.13
C PRO A 201 -19.18 8.84 0.04
N SER A 202 -19.89 9.69 0.78
CA SER A 202 -21.37 9.77 0.73
C SER A 202 -21.90 10.15 -0.66
N ALA A 203 -21.08 10.82 -1.47
CA ALA A 203 -21.40 11.21 -2.85
C ALA A 203 -21.27 10.05 -3.86
N SER A 204 -20.67 8.91 -3.48
CA SER A 204 -20.60 7.72 -4.34
C SER A 204 -21.98 7.06 -4.46
N LYS A 205 -22.47 6.95 -5.70
CA LYS A 205 -23.75 6.31 -6.03
C LYS A 205 -23.52 4.93 -6.63
N GLY A 206 -24.43 4.00 -6.34
CA GLY A 206 -24.35 2.63 -6.86
C GLY A 206 -23.34 1.75 -6.12
N ARG A 207 -22.80 0.75 -6.83
CA ARG A 207 -21.87 -0.24 -6.25
C ARG A 207 -20.50 0.40 -6.02
N TYR A 208 -20.09 0.46 -4.75
CA TYR A 208 -18.82 1.10 -4.38
C TYR A 208 -17.59 0.31 -4.84
N ILE A 209 -17.59 -1.02 -4.70
CA ILE A 209 -16.55 -1.90 -5.26
C ILE A 209 -17.15 -2.66 -6.44
N SER A 210 -16.75 -2.29 -7.65
CA SER A 210 -17.26 -2.89 -8.89
C SER A 210 -16.55 -4.19 -9.25
N LYS A 211 -15.24 -4.26 -9.04
CA LYS A 211 -14.40 -5.42 -9.30
C LYS A 211 -13.30 -5.51 -8.26
N ALA A 212 -13.02 -6.72 -7.80
CA ALA A 212 -11.88 -7.03 -6.95
C ALA A 212 -11.02 -8.10 -7.63
N THR A 213 -9.71 -7.90 -7.64
CA THR A 213 -8.75 -8.85 -8.23
C THR A 213 -7.54 -8.97 -7.34
N VAL A 214 -7.16 -10.19 -6.99
CA VAL A 214 -5.92 -10.51 -6.28
C VAL A 214 -4.92 -11.01 -7.30
N ALA A 215 -3.67 -10.55 -7.23
CA ALA A 215 -2.61 -11.01 -8.08
C ALA A 215 -1.29 -11.12 -7.30
N THR A 216 -0.37 -11.92 -7.80
CA THR A 216 1.04 -11.82 -7.40
C THR A 216 1.80 -11.01 -8.44
N THR A 217 2.94 -10.43 -8.06
CA THR A 217 3.77 -9.58 -8.95
C THR A 217 4.05 -10.19 -10.32
N PHE A 218 4.13 -11.52 -10.43
CA PHE A 218 4.40 -12.25 -11.68
C PHE A 218 3.26 -13.17 -12.12
N GLY A 219 2.17 -13.21 -11.35
CA GLY A 219 1.07 -14.14 -11.55
C GLY A 219 -0.08 -13.56 -12.37
N PRO A 220 -0.98 -14.42 -12.85
CA PRO A 220 -2.28 -14.00 -13.37
C PRO A 220 -3.16 -13.39 -12.27
N GLY A 221 -4.12 -12.56 -12.67
CA GLY A 221 -5.10 -11.97 -11.75
C GLY A 221 -6.28 -12.92 -11.50
N ILE A 222 -6.64 -13.08 -10.23
CA ILE A 222 -7.73 -13.93 -9.75
C ILE A 222 -8.88 -13.02 -9.34
N GLN A 223 -10.06 -13.21 -9.95
CA GLN A 223 -11.22 -12.39 -9.62
C GLN A 223 -11.83 -12.83 -8.29
N VAL A 224 -12.02 -11.86 -7.40
CA VAL A 224 -12.67 -12.06 -6.11
C VAL A 224 -14.11 -11.54 -6.22
N ASP A 225 -15.05 -12.23 -5.57
CA ASP A 225 -16.41 -11.72 -5.46
C ASP A 225 -16.41 -10.40 -4.66
N PRO A 226 -16.77 -9.26 -5.30
CA PRO A 226 -16.77 -7.98 -4.61
C PRO A 226 -17.94 -7.81 -3.62
N ASN A 227 -18.88 -8.75 -3.55
CA ASN A 227 -19.98 -8.75 -2.56
C ASN A 227 -19.58 -9.43 -1.24
N VAL A 228 -18.53 -10.24 -1.24
CA VAL A 228 -18.07 -10.93 -0.04
C VAL A 228 -17.24 -9.96 0.80
N THR A 229 -17.92 -9.33 1.76
CA THR A 229 -17.28 -8.39 2.70
C THR A 229 -16.82 -9.06 4.00
N LYS A 230 -17.28 -10.27 4.29
CA LYS A 230 -16.78 -11.09 5.40
C LYS A 230 -15.67 -12.01 4.89
N VAL A 231 -14.44 -11.69 5.25
CA VAL A 231 -13.23 -12.36 4.74
C VAL A 231 -12.79 -13.53 5.63
N VAL A 232 -13.08 -13.42 6.93
CA VAL A 232 -12.80 -14.46 7.93
C VAL A 232 -14.16 -14.97 8.41
N SER A 233 -14.41 -16.26 8.21
CA SER A 233 -15.48 -16.96 8.93
C SER A 233 -15.05 -17.10 10.39
N GLU A 234 -15.89 -16.64 11.31
CA GLU A 234 -15.80 -17.00 12.74
C GLU A 234 -15.68 -18.52 12.93
#